data_AF-A0A180EV38-F1
#
_entry.id   AF-A0A180EV38-F1
#
_cell.length_a   1.000
_cell.length_b   1.000
_cell.length_c   1.000
_cell.angle_alpha   90.00
_cell.angle_beta   90.00
_cell.angle_gamma   90.00
#
_symmetry.space_group_name_H-M   'P 1'
#
loop_
_entity.id
_entity.type
_entity.pdbx_description
1 polymer ?
#
loop_
_entity_poly.entity_id
_entity_poly.type
_entity_poly.pdbx_seq_one_letter_code
_entity_poly.pdbx_strand_id
1 'polypeptide(L)'
;MNFMNQIRIPRLSDMKLVAVDLTSGYMGIDSKHQLFRVLPRAISDKMERSVYNRRKRKLFYFGEQLRKCPAGKVSADKGYVIVDGMPLEVCKLSTQ
;
A
#
# COMPACT_ATOMS: atom_id res chain seq x y z
N MET A 1 11.46 -7.94 -9.47
CA MET A 1 12.27 -6.77 -9.10
C MET A 1 12.11 -6.48 -7.62
N ASN A 2 13.20 -6.25 -6.90
CA ASN A 2 13.19 -5.75 -5.52
C ASN A 2 13.80 -4.35 -5.57
N PHE A 3 13.07 -3.38 -5.03
CA PHE A 3 13.45 -1.96 -4.97
C PHE A 3 14.19 -1.64 -3.66
N MET A 4 14.10 -2.53 -2.67
CA MET A 4 14.66 -2.31 -1.34
C MET A 4 15.93 -3.14 -1.10
N ASN A 5 17.00 -2.48 -0.66
CA ASN A 5 18.20 -3.13 -0.16
C ASN A 5 17.88 -3.81 1.18
N GLN A 6 18.08 -5.13 1.24
CA GLN A 6 17.83 -5.96 2.42
C GLN A 6 19.03 -6.87 2.65
N ILE A 7 19.38 -7.09 3.93
CA ILE A 7 20.48 -7.99 4.33
C ILE A 7 20.18 -9.44 3.88
N ARG A 8 18.91 -9.85 3.95
CA ARG A 8 18.45 -11.17 3.52
C ARG A 8 17.67 -11.05 2.21
N ILE A 9 17.88 -12.01 1.31
CA ILE A 9 17.13 -12.09 0.05
C ILE A 9 15.65 -12.36 0.39
N PRO A 10 14.72 -11.47 -0.02
CA PRO A 10 13.31 -11.65 0.30
C PRO A 10 12.68 -12.78 -0.53
N ARG A 11 11.90 -13.65 0.13
CA ARG A 11 11.12 -14.72 -0.53
C ARG A 11 9.92 -14.21 -1.33
N LEU A 12 9.46 -12.99 -1.02
CA LEU A 12 8.38 -12.29 -1.73
C LEU A 12 8.94 -11.02 -2.37
N SER A 13 8.68 -10.80 -3.66
CA SER A 13 9.13 -9.59 -4.36
C SER A 13 8.40 -8.34 -3.88
N ASP A 14 9.06 -7.17 -3.99
CA ASP A 14 8.43 -5.90 -3.62
C ASP A 14 7.16 -5.60 -4.44
N MET A 15 7.15 -5.95 -5.72
CA MET A 15 5.96 -5.81 -6.57
C MET A 15 4.76 -6.63 -6.04
N LYS A 16 5.00 -7.88 -5.61
CA LYS A 16 3.94 -8.71 -5.01
C LYS A 16 3.48 -8.14 -3.68
N LEU A 17 4.37 -7.51 -2.91
CA LEU A 17 4.00 -6.85 -1.67
C LEU A 17 3.09 -5.64 -1.92
N VAL A 18 3.43 -4.79 -2.88
CA VAL A 18 2.58 -3.66 -3.30
C VAL A 18 1.22 -4.17 -3.81
N ALA A 19 1.20 -5.25 -4.58
CA ALA A 19 -0.06 -5.85 -5.04
C ALA A 19 -0.94 -6.28 -3.85
N VAL A 20 -0.39 -7.00 -2.86
CA VAL A 20 -1.11 -7.39 -1.65
C VAL A 20 -1.63 -6.18 -0.87
N ASP A 21 -0.84 -5.11 -0.81
CA ASP A 21 -1.25 -3.87 -0.14
C ASP A 21 -2.44 -3.19 -0.85
N LEU A 22 -2.37 -3.05 -2.18
CA LEU A 22 -3.46 -2.52 -2.98
C LEU A 22 -4.72 -3.38 -2.90
N THR A 23 -4.58 -4.71 -2.96
CA THR A 23 -5.69 -5.65 -2.79
C THR A 23 -6.32 -5.52 -1.41
N SER A 24 -5.53 -5.31 -0.35
CA SER A 24 -6.08 -5.08 0.99
C SER A 24 -6.94 -3.82 1.07
N GLY A 25 -6.52 -2.74 0.40
CA GLY A 25 -7.31 -1.51 0.29
C GLY A 25 -8.59 -1.70 -0.53
N TYR A 26 -8.50 -2.41 -1.66
CA TYR A 26 -9.67 -2.76 -2.48
C TYR A 26 -10.70 -3.61 -1.71
N MET A 27 -10.23 -4.55 -0.89
CA MET A 27 -11.10 -5.40 -0.06
C MET A 27 -11.60 -4.71 1.20
N GLY A 28 -11.20 -3.46 1.49
CA GLY A 28 -11.53 -2.77 2.74
C GLY A 28 -10.96 -3.45 3.99
N ILE A 29 -9.83 -4.17 3.86
CA ILE A 29 -9.20 -4.87 4.98
C ILE A 29 -8.14 -3.97 5.62
N ASP A 30 -8.53 -3.27 6.68
CA ASP A 30 -7.62 -2.42 7.44
C ASP A 30 -6.78 -3.20 8.47
N SER A 31 -7.28 -4.37 8.89
CA SER A 31 -6.59 -5.21 9.87
C SER A 31 -5.56 -6.13 9.20
N LYS A 32 -4.28 -5.90 9.50
CA LYS A 32 -3.19 -6.82 9.10
C LYS A 32 -3.44 -8.26 9.55
N HIS A 33 -4.05 -8.45 10.72
CA HIS A 33 -4.38 -9.78 11.21
C HIS A 33 -5.40 -10.46 10.30
N GLN A 34 -6.44 -9.73 9.90
CA GLN A 34 -7.44 -10.24 8.97
C GLN A 34 -6.85 -10.48 7.59
N LEU A 35 -5.97 -9.58 7.10
CA LEU A 35 -5.27 -9.77 5.83
C LEU A 35 -4.51 -11.10 5.79
N PHE A 36 -3.71 -11.40 6.82
CA PHE A 36 -2.95 -12.65 6.88
C PHE A 36 -3.81 -13.90 7.10
N ARG A 37 -5.07 -13.76 7.54
CA ARG A 37 -6.04 -14.86 7.61
C ARG A 37 -6.65 -15.19 6.25
N VAL A 38 -6.89 -14.17 5.43
CA VAL A 38 -7.52 -14.30 4.11
C VAL A 38 -6.49 -14.59 3.02
N LEU A 39 -5.24 -14.17 3.22
CA LEU A 39 -4.18 -14.33 2.24
C LEU A 39 -3.90 -15.83 1.96
N PRO A 40 -3.72 -16.23 0.69
CA PRO A 40 -3.35 -17.60 0.36
C PRO A 40 -2.03 -18.02 1.02
N ARG A 41 -1.96 -19.27 1.49
CA ARG A 41 -0.76 -19.86 2.12
C ARG A 41 0.51 -19.69 1.28
N ALA A 42 0.37 -19.80 -0.04
CA ALA A 42 1.45 -19.60 -1.01
C ALA A 42 2.11 -18.20 -0.95
N ILE A 43 1.46 -17.22 -0.32
CA ILE A 43 1.98 -15.86 -0.10
C ILE A 43 2.25 -15.62 1.39
N SER A 44 1.34 -16.01 2.30
CA SER A 44 1.52 -15.81 3.75
C SER A 44 2.76 -16.51 4.28
N ASP A 45 3.06 -17.72 3.78
CA ASP A 45 4.19 -18.52 4.27
C ASP A 45 5.54 -18.00 3.77
N LYS A 46 5.52 -17.12 2.76
CA LYS A 46 6.72 -16.49 2.20
C LYS A 46 7.14 -15.24 2.96
N MET A 47 6.35 -14.77 3.93
CA MET A 47 6.63 -13.50 4.61
C MET A 47 6.05 -13.45 6.01
N GLU A 48 6.88 -13.07 6.97
CA GLU A 48 6.42 -12.81 8.33
C GLU A 48 5.64 -11.48 8.41
N ARG A 49 4.67 -11.40 9.32
CA ARG A 49 3.86 -10.19 9.58
C ARG A 49 4.71 -8.96 9.89
N SER A 50 5.79 -9.11 10.67
CA SER A 50 6.71 -8.02 11.02
C SER A 50 7.47 -7.51 9.79
N VAL A 51 7.97 -8.43 8.96
CA VAL A 51 8.70 -8.15 7.72
C VAL A 51 7.79 -7.45 6.71
N TYR A 52 6.54 -7.91 6.56
CA TYR A 52 5.54 -7.24 5.74
C TYR A 52 5.34 -5.79 6.16
N ASN A 53 5.09 -5.54 7.45
CA ASN A 53 4.83 -4.19 7.95
C ASN A 53 6.04 -3.26 7.73
N ARG A 54 7.26 -3.76 7.97
CA ARG A 54 8.50 -2.99 7.73
C ARG A 54 8.66 -2.64 6.26
N ARG A 55 8.41 -3.59 5.35
CA ARG A 55 8.54 -3.37 3.90
C ARG A 55 7.40 -2.53 3.32
N LYS A 56 6.16 -2.70 3.80
CA LYS A 56 5.00 -1.87 3.45
C LYS A 56 5.28 -0.39 3.72
N ARG A 57 5.76 -0.05 4.93
CA ARG A 57 6.12 1.34 5.29
C ARG A 57 7.17 1.93 4.35
N LYS A 58 8.18 1.12 4.01
CA LYS A 58 9.24 1.48 3.07
C LYS A 58 8.74 1.70 1.64
N LEU A 59 7.71 0.96 1.23
CA LEU A 59 7.11 1.03 -0.11
C LEU A 59 5.92 2.00 -0.22
N PHE A 60 5.52 2.62 0.90
CA PHE A 60 4.37 3.52 0.97
C PHE A 60 4.46 4.65 -0.08
N TYR A 61 5.62 5.28 -0.19
CA TYR A 61 5.85 6.35 -1.17
C TYR A 61 5.62 5.91 -2.62
N PHE A 62 6.02 4.67 -2.97
CA PHE A 62 5.77 4.12 -4.31
C PHE A 62 4.29 3.81 -4.53
N GLY A 63 3.60 3.28 -3.51
CA GLY A 63 2.15 3.07 -3.55
C GLY A 63 1.38 4.36 -3.77
N GLU A 64 1.77 5.43 -3.08
CA GLU A 64 1.14 6.75 -3.22
C GLU A 64 1.37 7.36 -4.61
N GLN A 65 2.58 7.24 -5.17
CA GLN A 65 2.83 7.67 -6.56
C GLN A 65 1.97 6.89 -7.57
N LEU A 66 1.84 5.57 -7.38
CA LEU A 66 0.98 4.73 -8.22
C LEU A 66 -0.49 5.14 -8.14
N ARG A 67 -0.99 5.51 -6.95
CA ARG A 67 -2.36 6.00 -6.76
C ARG A 67 -2.59 7.38 -7.41
N LYS A 68 -1.59 8.27 -7.34
CA LYS A 68 -1.66 9.61 -7.94
C LYS A 68 -1.58 9.60 -9.46
N CYS A 69 -0.95 8.60 -10.07
CA CYS A 69 -0.77 8.52 -11.52
C CYS A 69 -2.11 8.47 -12.29
N PRO A 70 -3.09 7.61 -11.93
CA PRO A 70 -4.44 7.68 -12.49
C PRO A 70 -5.16 8.99 -12.16
N ALA A 71 -5.07 9.46 -10.91
CA ALA A 71 -5.76 10.69 -10.49
C ALA A 71 -5.34 11.90 -11.34
N GLY A 72 -4.04 12.06 -11.64
CA GLY A 72 -3.56 13.13 -12.50
C GLY A 72 -4.10 13.07 -13.93
N LYS A 73 -4.40 11.88 -14.45
CA LYS A 73 -5.01 11.71 -15.78
C LYS A 73 -6.52 11.96 -15.78
N VAL A 74 -7.21 11.63 -14.68
CA VAL A 74 -8.65 11.83 -14.55
C VAL A 74 -9.00 13.30 -14.27
N SER A 75 -8.17 14.01 -13.48
CA SER A 75 -8.36 15.43 -13.18
C SER A 75 -8.20 16.37 -14.38
N ALA A 76 -7.57 15.91 -15.46
CA ALA A 76 -7.46 16.69 -16.70
C ALA A 76 -8.79 16.76 -17.48
N ASP A 77 -9.72 15.84 -17.23
CA ASP A 77 -10.96 15.67 -18.01
C ASP A 77 -12.23 16.00 -17.21
N LYS A 78 -12.19 15.97 -15.86
CA LYS A 78 -13.36 16.24 -15.00
C LYS A 78 -13.00 17.14 -13.83
N GLY A 79 -13.79 18.20 -13.62
CA GLY A 79 -13.56 19.28 -12.64
C GLY A 79 -13.60 18.88 -11.16
N TYR A 80 -13.77 17.60 -10.82
CA TYR A 80 -13.59 17.07 -9.48
C TYR A 80 -13.45 15.54 -9.53
N VAL A 81 -12.48 15.00 -8.78
CA VAL A 81 -12.26 13.55 -8.65
C VAL A 81 -12.28 13.22 -7.16
N ILE A 82 -13.25 12.44 -6.73
CA ILE A 82 -13.31 11.90 -5.37
C ILE A 82 -12.41 10.67 -5.34
N VAL A 83 -11.30 10.76 -4.62
CA VAL A 83 -10.39 9.64 -4.36
C VAL A 83 -10.70 9.12 -2.97
N ASP A 84 -11.50 8.05 -2.87
CA ASP A 84 -11.74 7.38 -1.58
C ASP A 84 -10.59 6.40 -1.25
N GLY A 85 -10.14 6.41 0.01
CA GLY A 85 -9.05 5.56 0.52
C GLY A 85 -7.73 6.26 0.90
N MET A 86 -7.63 7.59 0.80
CA MET A 86 -6.53 8.36 1.39
C MET A 86 -6.98 9.00 2.70
N PRO A 87 -6.20 8.91 3.80
CA PRO A 87 -6.38 9.85 4.89
C PRO A 87 -6.02 11.23 4.34
N LEU A 88 -7.01 12.09 4.14
CA LEU A 88 -6.77 13.51 3.95
C LEU A 88 -5.96 13.98 5.17
N GLU A 89 -4.89 14.77 4.98
CA GLU A 89 -4.32 15.55 6.09
C GLU A 89 -5.36 16.60 6.49
N VAL A 90 -6.41 16.19 7.21
CA VAL A 90 -7.35 17.11 7.81
C VAL A 90 -6.67 17.65 9.06
N CYS A 91 -6.41 18.96 9.05
CA CYS A 91 -5.90 19.80 10.13
C CYS A 91 -4.37 19.88 10.33
N LYS A 92 -3.75 20.87 9.68
CA LYS A 92 -2.62 21.65 10.23
C LYS A 92 -2.96 23.14 10.43
N LEU A 93 -4.25 23.47 10.58
CA LEU A 93 -4.73 24.83 10.86
C LEU A 93 -5.40 24.91 12.23
N SER A 94 -4.73 24.36 13.24
CA SER A 94 -4.98 24.66 14.65
C SER A 94 -3.57 24.70 15.23
N THR A 95 -2.98 25.87 15.42
CA THR A 95 -3.36 26.84 16.45
C THR A 95 -3.10 28.28 15.97
N GLN A 96 -3.96 29.20 16.42
CA GLN A 96 -3.76 30.66 16.38
C GLN A 96 -2.49 31.09 17.12
#